data_AF-A0A5N8YCK6-F1
#
_entry.id   AF-A0A5N8YCK6-F1
#
_cell.length_a   1.000
_cell.length_b   1.000
_cell.length_c   1.000
_cell.angle_alpha   90.00
_cell.angle_beta   90.00
_cell.angle_gamma   90.00
#
_symmetry.space_group_name_H-M   'P 1'
#
loop_
_entity.id
_entity.type
_entity.pdbx_description
1 polymer ?
#
loop_
_entity_poly.entity_id
_entity_poly.type
_entity_poly.pdbx_seq_one_letter_code
_entity_poly.pdbx_strand_id
1 'polypeptide(L)'
;MWLPVPLPLVDLEHVVRFLGLYDTKPWRKHAFYRANKSFWKWASRTYDIPNPMIDRWGNAVIEAPMTPDNVHRLLETASCIRDRAIISLLADSGARRSEIVAIKTKDVDLEKNCIKVMGKGNKEGYLIFGEVTKTYILKQNT
;
A
#
# COMPACT_ATOMS: atom_id res chain seq x y z
N MET A 1 -28.52 6.55 16.93
CA MET A 1 -27.90 7.54 16.04
C MET A 1 -26.46 7.73 16.50
N TRP A 2 -25.45 7.70 15.61
CA TRP A 2 -24.03 7.62 16.02
C TRP A 2 -23.43 8.95 16.49
N LEU A 3 -24.04 10.08 16.11
CA LEU A 3 -23.78 11.40 16.66
C LEU A 3 -24.95 11.80 17.57
N PRO A 4 -24.72 12.10 18.86
CA PRO A 4 -25.77 12.51 19.78
C PRO A 4 -26.14 14.00 19.64
N VAL A 5 -25.36 14.76 18.87
CA VAL A 5 -25.49 16.23 18.73
C VAL A 5 -25.48 16.65 17.24
N PRO A 6 -26.08 17.82 16.91
CA PRO A 6 -25.95 18.44 15.59
C PRO A 6 -24.50 18.69 15.18
N LEU A 7 -24.24 18.70 13.86
CA LEU A 7 -22.88 18.84 13.30
C LEU A 7 -22.06 20.03 13.83
N PRO A 8 -22.62 21.25 13.99
CA PRO A 8 -21.84 22.39 14.50
C PRO A 8 -21.39 22.26 15.95
N LEU A 9 -22.00 21.35 16.72
CA LEU A 9 -21.73 21.12 18.14
C LEU A 9 -20.83 19.89 18.38
N VAL A 10 -20.35 19.25 17.31
CA VAL A 10 -19.44 18.10 17.43
C VAL A 10 -18.04 18.60 17.76
N ASP A 11 -17.47 18.07 18.84
CA ASP A 11 -16.07 18.28 19.24
C ASP A 11 -15.21 17.02 19.04
N LEU A 12 -13.92 17.10 19.40
CA LEU A 12 -12.96 16.00 19.29
C LEU A 12 -13.38 14.78 20.13
N GLU A 13 -13.98 14.98 21.30
CA GLU A 13 -14.35 13.90 22.22
C GLU A 13 -15.43 13.00 21.60
N HIS A 14 -16.41 13.59 20.92
CA HIS A 14 -17.41 12.83 20.17
C HIS A 14 -16.78 11.92 19.12
N VAL A 15 -15.77 12.41 18.39
CA VAL A 15 -15.09 11.61 17.36
C VAL A 15 -14.22 10.52 17.99
N VAL A 16 -13.50 10.82 19.07
CA VAL A 16 -12.70 9.83 19.81
C VAL A 16 -13.60 8.71 20.36
N ARG A 17 -14.74 9.05 20.96
CA ARG A 17 -15.72 8.08 21.47
C ARG A 17 -16.26 7.18 20.35
N PHE A 18 -16.61 7.76 19.20
CA PHE A 18 -17.03 6.99 18.04
C PHE A 18 -15.95 6.01 17.55
N LEU A 19 -14.69 6.47 17.48
CA LEU A 19 -13.57 5.61 17.06
C LEU A 19 -13.25 4.52 18.09
N GLY A 20 -13.47 4.77 19.38
CA GLY A 20 -13.31 3.81 20.47
C GLY A 20 -14.24 2.60 20.37
N LEU A 21 -15.39 2.73 19.70
CA LEU A 21 -16.29 1.60 19.41
C LEU A 21 -15.63 0.51 18.54
N TYR A 22 -14.49 0.80 17.92
CA TYR A 22 -13.79 -0.08 16.97
C TYR A 22 -12.39 -0.50 17.41
N ASP A 23 -12.06 -0.41 18.69
CA ASP A 23 -10.72 -0.75 19.22
C ASP A 23 -10.28 -2.19 18.93
N THR A 24 -11.21 -3.13 18.86
CA THR A 24 -10.93 -4.53 18.51
C THR A 24 -10.58 -4.76 17.05
N LYS A 25 -10.76 -3.75 16.17
CA LYS A 25 -10.49 -3.83 14.73
C LYS A 25 -9.69 -2.61 14.26
N PRO A 26 -8.35 -2.58 14.46
CA PRO A 26 -7.51 -1.42 14.19
C PRO A 26 -7.65 -0.86 12.77
N TRP A 27 -7.75 -1.72 11.76
CA TRP A 27 -7.94 -1.32 10.36
C TRP A 27 -9.28 -0.60 10.13
N ARG A 28 -10.35 -1.05 10.80
CA ARG A 28 -11.68 -0.45 10.70
C ARG A 28 -11.72 0.91 11.40
N LYS A 29 -11.13 1.00 12.60
CA LYS A 29 -10.94 2.26 13.33
C LYS A 29 -10.17 3.27 12.47
N HIS A 30 -9.07 2.83 11.84
CA HIS A 30 -8.28 3.68 10.95
C HIS A 30 -9.06 4.14 9.71
N ALA A 31 -9.84 3.25 9.08
CA ALA A 31 -10.70 3.61 7.95
C ALA A 31 -11.72 4.69 8.32
N PHE A 32 -12.38 4.55 9.47
CA PHE A 32 -13.31 5.55 9.99
C PHE A 32 -12.61 6.86 10.36
N TYR A 33 -11.42 6.82 10.95
CA TYR A 33 -10.62 8.02 11.21
C TYR A 33 -10.33 8.79 9.91
N ARG A 34 -9.90 8.09 8.85
CA ARG A 34 -9.63 8.70 7.53
C ARG A 34 -10.90 9.29 6.91
N ALA A 35 -12.02 8.58 6.99
CA ALA A 35 -13.31 9.06 6.51
C ALA A 35 -13.76 10.33 7.25
N ASN A 36 -13.70 10.32 8.59
CA ASN A 36 -14.03 11.49 9.42
C ASN A 36 -13.11 12.67 9.12
N LYS A 37 -11.79 12.44 9.01
CA LYS A 37 -10.83 13.50 8.67
C LYS A 37 -11.16 14.19 7.34
N SER A 38 -11.52 13.42 6.32
CA SER A 38 -11.93 13.96 5.02
C SER A 38 -13.28 14.67 5.10
N PHE A 39 -14.25 14.07 5.79
CA PHE A 39 -15.59 14.63 5.96
C PHE A 39 -15.54 15.98 6.68
N TRP A 40 -14.90 16.07 7.84
CA TRP A 40 -14.86 17.31 8.61
C TRP A 40 -14.04 18.40 7.93
N LYS A 41 -13.00 18.03 7.16
CA LYS A 41 -12.28 18.98 6.30
C LYS A 41 -13.15 19.55 5.19
N TRP A 42 -14.03 18.74 4.60
CA TRP A 42 -14.99 19.20 3.61
C TRP A 42 -16.09 20.06 4.26
N ALA A 43 -16.70 19.56 5.33
CA ALA A 43 -17.81 20.21 5.99
C ALA A 43 -17.43 21.60 6.53
N SER A 44 -16.23 21.74 7.10
CA SER A 44 -15.73 23.04 7.55
C SER A 44 -15.52 24.04 6.42
N ARG A 45 -15.15 23.57 5.22
CA ARG A 45 -14.95 24.43 4.04
C ARG A 45 -16.26 24.79 3.34
N THR A 46 -17.24 23.89 3.38
CA THR A 46 -18.50 24.04 2.64
C THR A 46 -19.58 24.74 3.45
N TYR A 47 -19.62 24.52 4.76
CA TYR A 47 -20.69 25.01 5.64
C TYR A 47 -20.18 25.90 6.78
N ASP A 48 -18.90 26.26 6.76
CA ASP A 48 -18.26 27.11 7.79
C ASP A 48 -18.45 26.60 9.23
N ILE A 49 -18.52 25.27 9.40
CA ILE A 49 -18.61 24.63 10.72
C ILE A 49 -17.22 24.33 11.30
N PRO A 50 -17.06 24.35 12.63
CA PRO A 50 -15.80 23.95 13.27
C PRO A 50 -15.38 22.54 12.87
N ASN A 51 -14.08 22.33 12.64
CA ASN A 51 -13.54 21.01 12.36
C ASN A 51 -13.00 20.37 13.66
N PRO A 52 -13.68 19.36 14.23
CA PRO A 52 -13.27 18.72 15.47
C PRO A 52 -11.99 17.88 15.35
N MET A 53 -11.52 17.63 14.13
CA MET A 53 -10.38 16.75 13.82
C MET A 53 -9.08 17.51 13.55
N ILE A 54 -9.09 18.84 13.66
CA ILE A 54 -7.86 19.64 13.55
C ILE A 54 -7.23 19.73 14.95
N ASP A 55 -6.24 18.88 15.19
CA ASP A 55 -5.28 19.05 16.28
C ASP A 55 -3.83 18.93 15.75
N ARG A 56 -2.91 19.66 16.40
CA ARG A 56 -1.70 20.30 15.83
C ARG A 56 -0.48 19.39 15.63
N TRP A 57 -0.65 18.09 15.38
CA TRP A 57 0.49 17.15 15.38
C TRP A 57 0.79 16.47 14.04
N GLY A 58 1.97 16.87 13.50
CA GLY A 58 3.00 16.02 12.90
C GLY A 58 2.65 15.18 11.66
N ASN A 59 3.46 15.33 10.61
CA ASN A 59 3.49 14.34 9.53
C ASN A 59 3.86 12.97 10.10
N ALA A 60 3.24 11.90 9.58
CA ALA A 60 3.56 10.54 9.99
C ALA A 60 5.05 10.25 9.78
N VAL A 61 5.65 9.50 10.71
CA VAL A 61 6.99 8.94 10.52
C VAL A 61 6.94 8.03 9.29
N ILE A 62 7.68 8.39 8.25
CA ILE A 62 7.84 7.56 7.06
C ILE A 62 8.93 6.54 7.41
N GLU A 63 8.60 5.25 7.31
CA GLU A 63 9.60 4.19 7.48
C GLU A 63 10.74 4.37 6.47
N ALA A 64 11.97 4.05 6.90
CA ALA A 64 13.13 4.15 6.02
C ALA A 64 12.97 3.22 4.80
N PRO A 65 13.33 3.66 3.58
CA PRO A 65 13.24 2.84 2.38
C PRO A 65 14.19 1.64 2.46
N MET A 66 13.87 0.59 1.68
CA MET A 66 14.75 -0.57 1.52
C MET A 66 16.08 -0.15 0.88
N THR A 67 17.21 -0.53 1.48
CA THR A 67 18.55 -0.29 0.89
C THR A 67 18.96 -1.47 -0.01
N PRO A 68 19.89 -1.25 -0.96
CA PRO A 68 20.46 -2.34 -1.75
C PRO A 68 21.01 -3.48 -0.88
N ASP A 69 21.69 -3.15 0.23
CA ASP A 69 22.22 -4.14 1.18
C ASP A 69 21.13 -5.01 1.80
N ASN A 70 19.98 -4.42 2.12
CA ASN A 70 18.84 -5.19 2.64
C ASN A 70 18.29 -6.16 1.59
N VAL A 71 18.24 -5.75 0.32
CA VAL A 71 17.83 -6.64 -0.79
C VAL A 71 18.81 -7.80 -0.95
N HIS A 72 20.12 -7.53 -0.89
CA HIS A 72 21.14 -8.57 -0.95
C HIS A 72 20.98 -9.61 0.17
N ARG A 73 20.79 -9.16 1.42
CA ARG A 73 20.54 -10.06 2.56
C ARG A 73 19.28 -10.91 2.37
N LEU A 74 18.22 -10.35 1.79
CA LEU A 74 16.99 -11.10 1.47
C LEU A 74 17.25 -12.18 0.40
N LEU A 75 18.05 -11.87 -0.62
CA LEU A 75 18.40 -12.84 -1.66
C LEU A 75 19.27 -13.99 -1.13
N GLU A 76 20.21 -13.70 -0.22
CA GLU A 76 21.07 -14.70 0.42
C GLU A 76 20.28 -15.65 1.32
N THR A 77 19.28 -15.13 2.04
CA THR A 77 18.45 -15.91 2.98
C THR A 77 17.34 -16.70 2.30
N ALA A 78 16.99 -16.37 1.06
CA ALA A 78 15.96 -17.08 0.30
C ALA A 78 16.37 -18.53 0.02
N SER A 79 15.52 -19.47 0.44
CA SER A 79 15.78 -20.91 0.43
C SER A 79 15.63 -21.56 -0.95
N CYS A 80 14.84 -20.95 -1.85
CA CYS A 80 14.60 -21.50 -3.19
C CYS A 80 14.74 -20.44 -4.29
N ILE A 81 14.97 -20.93 -5.51
CA ILE A 81 15.15 -20.09 -6.70
C ILE A 81 13.92 -19.23 -7.02
N ARG A 82 12.72 -19.74 -6.73
CA ARG A 82 11.46 -19.01 -6.90
C ARG A 82 11.42 -17.76 -6.02
N ASP A 83 11.79 -17.91 -4.74
CA ASP A 83 11.75 -16.79 -3.80
C ASP A 83 12.82 -15.74 -4.16
N ARG A 84 13.99 -16.17 -4.64
CA ARG A 84 15.01 -15.26 -5.20
C ARG A 84 14.49 -14.49 -6.41
N ALA A 85 13.80 -15.16 -7.35
CA ALA A 85 13.19 -14.51 -8.50
C ALA A 85 12.11 -13.49 -8.10
N ILE A 86 11.29 -13.81 -7.09
CA ILE A 86 10.26 -12.89 -6.56
C ILE A 86 10.91 -11.67 -5.90
N ILE A 87 11.90 -11.87 -5.03
CA ILE A 87 12.60 -10.79 -4.33
C ILE A 87 13.31 -9.86 -5.31
N SER A 88 14.02 -10.42 -6.29
CA SER A 88 14.75 -9.62 -7.29
C SER A 88 13.78 -8.86 -8.20
N LEU A 89 12.67 -9.49 -8.62
CA LEU A 89 11.65 -8.83 -9.43
C LEU A 89 10.95 -7.70 -8.67
N LEU A 90 10.68 -7.86 -7.38
CA LEU A 90 10.15 -6.80 -6.52
C LEU A 90 11.11 -5.62 -6.44
N ALA A 91 12.41 -5.89 -6.28
CA ALA A 91 13.44 -4.88 -6.20
C ALA A 91 13.60 -4.10 -7.52
N ASP A 92 13.55 -4.78 -8.67
CA ASP A 92 13.73 -4.14 -9.98
C ASP A 92 12.50 -3.35 -10.44
N SER A 93 11.30 -3.94 -10.29
CA SER A 93 10.09 -3.43 -10.95
C SER A 93 9.15 -2.64 -10.04
N GLY A 94 9.32 -2.74 -8.72
CA GLY A 94 8.37 -2.19 -7.76
C GLY A 94 6.96 -2.80 -7.87
N ALA A 95 6.86 -4.02 -8.38
CA ALA A 95 5.59 -4.71 -8.59
C ALA A 95 4.76 -4.84 -7.31
N ARG A 96 3.45 -4.75 -7.45
CA ARG A 96 2.53 -5.08 -6.36
C ARG A 96 2.44 -6.58 -6.18
N ARG A 97 2.19 -7.02 -4.94
CA ARG A 97 1.92 -8.43 -4.61
C ARG A 97 0.89 -9.06 -5.56
N SER A 98 -0.19 -8.34 -5.88
CA SER A 98 -1.24 -8.83 -6.78
C SER A 98 -0.78 -9.00 -8.22
N GLU A 99 0.16 -8.17 -8.68
CA GLU A 99 0.73 -8.26 -10.03
C GLU A 99 1.64 -9.49 -10.12
N ILE A 100 2.50 -9.72 -9.12
CA ILE A 100 3.39 -10.90 -9.06
C ILE A 100 2.63 -12.22 -9.04
N VAL A 101 1.61 -12.34 -8.18
CA VAL A 101 0.83 -13.58 -8.06
C VAL A 101 0.04 -13.89 -9.33
N ALA A 102 -0.24 -12.89 -10.16
CA ALA A 102 -0.99 -13.04 -11.40
C ALA A 102 -0.11 -13.33 -12.63
N ILE A 103 1.23 -13.33 -12.49
CA ILE A 103 2.16 -13.57 -13.62
C ILE A 103 1.92 -14.96 -14.20
N LYS A 104 1.86 -15.03 -15.53
CA LYS A 104 1.83 -16.28 -16.29
C LYS A 104 3.09 -16.37 -17.14
N THR A 105 3.56 -17.59 -17.39
CA THR A 105 4.75 -17.84 -18.21
C THR A 105 4.66 -17.20 -19.60
N LYS A 106 3.47 -17.20 -20.22
CA LYS A 106 3.20 -16.57 -21.52
C LYS A 106 3.35 -15.05 -21.54
N ASP A 107 3.28 -14.40 -20.38
CA ASP A 107 3.33 -12.95 -20.25
C ASP A 107 4.76 -12.45 -19.99
N VAL A 108 5.74 -13.35 -19.88
CA VAL A 108 7.16 -13.06 -19.66
C VAL A 108 7.89 -12.97 -21.00
N ASP A 109 8.41 -11.79 -21.32
CA ASP A 109 9.25 -11.52 -22.48
C ASP A 109 10.71 -11.37 -22.01
N LEU A 110 11.48 -12.44 -22.18
CA LEU A 110 12.90 -12.49 -21.77
C LEU A 110 13.83 -11.76 -22.75
N GLU A 111 13.39 -11.47 -23.97
CA GLU A 111 14.17 -10.67 -24.93
C GLU A 111 14.13 -9.19 -24.53
N LYS A 112 12.95 -8.72 -24.12
CA LYS A 112 12.73 -7.32 -23.69
C LYS A 112 12.89 -7.11 -22.19
N ASN A 113 13.22 -8.16 -21.44
CA ASN A 113 13.31 -8.16 -19.99
C ASN A 113 12.08 -7.51 -19.33
N CYS A 114 10.88 -7.92 -19.76
CA CYS A 114 9.64 -7.39 -19.22
C CYS A 114 8.55 -8.45 -19.01
N ILE A 115 7.59 -8.17 -18.12
CA ILE A 115 6.43 -9.02 -17.84
C ILE A 115 5.16 -8.21 -18.00
N LYS A 116 4.26 -8.66 -18.87
CA LYS A 116 2.94 -8.03 -19.05
C LYS A 116 2.05 -8.28 -17.83
N VAL A 117 1.45 -7.22 -17.28
CA VAL A 117 0.58 -7.29 -16.11
C VAL A 117 -0.68 -6.43 -16.29
N MET A 118 -1.72 -6.72 -15.50
CA MET A 118 -2.95 -5.93 -15.44
C MET A 118 -2.94 -5.05 -14.19
N GLY A 119 -2.89 -3.74 -14.40
CA GLY A 119 -2.92 -2.72 -13.36
C GLY A 119 -4.33 -2.25 -12.99
N LYS A 120 -4.39 -1.20 -12.16
CA LYS A 120 -5.64 -0.61 -11.66
C LYS A 120 -6.52 -0.10 -12.82
N GLY A 121 -7.81 -0.39 -12.74
CA GLY A 121 -8.78 0.02 -13.76
C GLY A 121 -8.68 -0.79 -15.05
N ASN A 122 -8.17 -2.02 -14.96
CA ASN A 122 -8.01 -2.94 -16.09
C ASN A 122 -7.09 -2.40 -17.20
N LYS A 123 -6.08 -1.60 -16.83
CA LYS A 123 -5.07 -1.08 -17.75
C LYS A 123 -3.89 -2.03 -17.83
N GLU A 124 -3.42 -2.31 -19.04
CA GLU A 124 -2.21 -3.09 -19.24
C GLU A 124 -0.97 -2.29 -18.80
N GLY A 125 0.02 -3.00 -18.26
CA GLY A 125 1.31 -2.46 -17.89
C GLY A 125 2.42 -3.50 -18.05
N TYR A 126 3.66 -3.06 -17.84
CA TYR A 126 4.84 -3.92 -17.93
C TYR A 126 5.70 -3.75 -16.69
N LEU A 127 6.10 -4.87 -16.09
CA LEU A 127 7.15 -4.92 -15.09
C LEU A 127 8.48 -5.07 -15.80
N ILE A 128 9.41 -4.14 -15.61
CA ILE A 128 10.76 -4.21 -16.19
C ILE A 128 11.71 -4.83 -15.17
N PHE A 129 12.62 -5.68 -15.61
CA PHE A 129 13.60 -6.33 -14.74
C PHE A 129 15.00 -6.36 -15.35
N GLY A 130 16.02 -6.50 -14.50
CA GLY A 130 17.42 -6.56 -14.90
C GLY A 130 17.93 -7.99 -15.14
N GLU A 131 19.18 -8.09 -15.58
CA GLU A 131 19.83 -9.37 -15.88
C GLU A 131 19.90 -10.32 -14.68
N VAL A 132 20.10 -9.80 -13.46
CA VAL A 132 20.10 -10.63 -12.25
C VAL A 132 18.75 -11.34 -12.08
N THR A 133 17.65 -10.60 -12.18
CA THR A 133 16.30 -11.18 -12.11
C THR A 133 16.06 -12.18 -13.25
N LYS A 134 16.51 -11.86 -14.46
CA LYS A 134 16.44 -12.77 -15.61
C LYS A 134 17.10 -14.12 -15.32
N THR A 135 18.28 -14.13 -14.69
CA THR A 135 18.96 -15.39 -14.35
C THR A 135 18.15 -16.25 -13.38
N TYR A 136 17.45 -15.64 -12.41
CA TYR A 136 16.61 -16.38 -11.48
C TYR A 136 15.33 -16.89 -12.14
N ILE A 137 14.73 -16.12 -13.05
CA ILE A 137 13.57 -16.56 -13.84
C ILE A 137 13.94 -17.74 -14.74
N LEU A 138 15.09 -17.69 -15.41
CA LEU A 138 15.57 -18.77 -16.28
C LEU A 138 15.85 -20.07 -15.50
N LYS A 139 16.50 -19.96 -14.34
CA LYS A 139 16.81 -21.11 -13.47
C LYS A 139 15.57 -21.76 -12.84
N GLN A 140 14.42 -21.09 -12.85
CA GLN A 140 13.14 -21.66 -12.40
C GLN A 140 12.55 -22.64 -13.42
N ASN A 141 12.92 -22.50 -14.70
CA ASN A 141 12.36 -23.29 -15.82
C ASN A 141 13.21 -24.53 -16.17
N THR A 142 14.29 -24.79 -15.42
CA THR A 142 15.16 -25.97 -15.57
C THR A 142 14.96 -26.89 -14.37
#